data_AF-A0A7V0SDH9-F1
#
_entry.id   AF-A0A7V0SDH9-F1
#
_cell.length_a   1.000
_cell.length_b   1.000
_cell.length_c   1.000
_cell.angle_alpha   90.00
_cell.angle_beta   90.00
_cell.angle_gamma   90.00
#
_symmetry.space_group_name_H-M   'P 1'
#
loop_
_entity.id
_entity.type
_entity.pdbx_description
1 polymer ?
#
loop_
_entity_poly.entity_id
_entity_poly.type
_entity_poly.pdbx_seq_one_letter_code
_entity_poly.pdbx_strand_id
1 'polypeptide(L)'
;MAPVDYMKVIDIISKTFNADKTVDLEASHDKVDIFDVTATLSSGAKLKYRILMHNYELDIVIPIRAFGDMKFSKWLSLFEYELEQSFMRNIKIETQEGPGEYRIRTSF
;
A
#
# COMPACT_ATOMS: atom_id res chain seq x y z
N MET A 1 -5.77 7.08 20.14
CA MET A 1 -6.22 5.96 19.28
C MET A 1 -5.46 6.14 17.98
N ALA A 2 -4.51 5.25 17.66
CA ALA A 2 -3.73 5.39 16.42
C ALA A 2 -4.72 5.31 15.24
N PRO A 3 -4.78 6.30 14.33
CA PRO A 3 -5.95 6.45 13.45
C PRO A 3 -6.16 5.27 12.49
N VAL A 4 -5.08 4.63 12.03
CA VAL A 4 -5.04 3.37 11.26
C VAL A 4 -3.67 2.73 11.50
N ASP A 5 -3.60 1.41 11.66
CA ASP A 5 -2.33 0.68 11.74
C ASP A 5 -1.64 0.65 10.37
N TYR A 6 -0.94 1.73 10.00
CA TYR A 6 -0.19 1.81 8.74
C TYR A 6 0.85 0.66 8.63
N MET A 7 1.39 0.19 9.75
CA MET A 7 2.28 -0.98 9.78
C MET A 7 1.58 -2.25 9.29
N LYS A 8 0.30 -2.45 9.61
CA LYS A 8 -0.48 -3.58 9.06
C LYS A 8 -0.70 -3.43 7.57
N VAL A 9 -0.94 -2.21 7.09
CA VAL A 9 -1.11 -1.96 5.65
C VAL A 9 0.20 -2.23 4.90
N ILE A 10 1.34 -1.78 5.43
CA ILE A 10 2.68 -2.09 4.90
C ILE A 10 2.93 -3.60 4.87
N ASP A 11 2.56 -4.32 5.93
CA ASP A 11 2.68 -5.78 6.00
C ASP A 11 1.82 -6.47 4.93
N ILE A 12 0.57 -6.03 4.75
CA ILE A 12 -0.34 -6.54 3.72
C ILE A 12 0.21 -6.25 2.31
N ILE A 13 0.66 -5.03 2.03
CA ILE A 13 1.29 -4.69 0.73
C ILE A 13 2.50 -5.58 0.49
N SER A 14 3.36 -5.73 1.50
CA SER A 14 4.56 -6.58 1.38
C SER A 14 4.20 -8.04 1.12
N LYS A 15 3.19 -8.57 1.83
CA LYS A 15 2.69 -9.94 1.65
C LYS A 15 2.07 -10.15 0.27
N THR A 16 1.23 -9.22 -0.18
CA THR A 16 0.57 -9.31 -1.50
C THR A 16 1.54 -9.22 -2.68
N PHE A 17 2.69 -8.57 -2.48
CA PHE A 17 3.77 -8.50 -3.46
C PHE A 17 4.85 -9.60 -3.29
N ASN A 18 4.72 -10.51 -2.33
CA ASN A 18 5.79 -11.45 -1.95
C ASN A 18 7.15 -10.74 -1.74
N ALA A 19 7.13 -9.59 -1.07
CA ALA A 19 8.33 -8.87 -0.72
C ALA A 19 9.05 -9.53 0.46
N ASP A 20 10.39 -9.54 0.37
CA ASP A 20 11.26 -9.86 1.49
C ASP A 20 11.10 -8.77 2.57
N LYS A 21 11.11 -9.14 3.84
CA LYS A 21 10.71 -8.29 4.99
C LYS A 21 11.56 -7.03 5.21
N THR A 22 12.53 -6.77 4.35
CA THR A 22 13.39 -5.60 4.43
C THR A 22 12.65 -4.40 3.84
N VAL A 23 12.01 -3.64 4.73
CA VAL A 23 11.25 -2.43 4.42
C VAL A 23 12.01 -1.23 4.98
N ASP A 24 12.47 -0.35 4.09
CA ASP A 24 13.01 0.95 4.46
C ASP A 24 11.84 1.95 4.49
N LEU A 25 11.65 2.63 5.62
CA LEU A 25 10.53 3.54 5.87
C LEU A 25 11.07 4.93 6.21
N GLU A 26 10.86 5.88 5.29
CA GLU A 26 11.06 7.30 5.56
C GLU A 26 9.72 7.94 5.91
N ALA A 27 9.60 8.45 7.13
CA ALA A 27 8.40 9.13 7.62
C ALA A 27 8.65 10.64 7.71
N SER A 28 7.83 11.45 7.04
CA SER A 28 7.79 12.91 7.22
C SER A 28 6.55 13.30 8.00
N HIS A 29 6.73 13.67 9.27
CA HIS A 29 5.67 14.16 10.16
C HIS A 29 5.68 15.70 10.19
N ASP A 30 4.84 16.35 9.38
CA ASP A 30 4.65 17.81 9.46
C ASP A 30 3.15 18.16 9.64
N LYS A 31 2.25 17.57 8.84
CA LYS A 31 0.76 17.67 8.95
C LYS A 31 -0.03 16.48 8.38
N VAL A 32 0.61 15.66 7.56
CA VAL A 32 0.09 14.47 6.89
C VAL A 32 1.15 13.42 7.15
N ASP A 33 0.76 12.24 7.63
CA ASP A 33 1.75 11.17 7.84
C ASP A 33 2.05 10.56 6.47
N ILE A 34 3.14 11.04 5.86
CA ILE A 34 3.65 10.52 4.59
C ILE A 34 4.73 9.51 4.91
N PHE A 35 4.53 8.29 4.44
CA PHE A 35 5.48 7.20 4.55
C PHE A 35 5.93 6.81 3.16
N ASP A 36 7.20 7.08 2.84
CA ASP A 36 7.85 6.54 1.66
C ASP A 36 8.43 5.18 2.04
N VAL A 37 7.95 4.14 1.37
CA VAL A 37 8.23 2.75 1.71
C VAL A 37 8.97 2.09 0.56
N THR A 38 10.15 1.56 0.83
CA THR A 38 10.93 0.77 -0.12
C THR A 38 11.03 -0.68 0.37
N ALA A 39 10.36 -1.59 -0.31
CA ALA A 39 10.45 -3.03 -0.07
C ALA A 39 11.27 -3.72 -1.17
N THR A 40 11.97 -4.79 -0.82
CA THR A 40 12.70 -5.61 -1.81
C THR A 40 11.85 -6.84 -2.14
N LEU A 41 11.45 -7.00 -3.39
CA LEU A 41 10.71 -8.17 -3.85
C LEU A 41 11.59 -9.42 -3.82
N SER A 42 10.98 -10.61 -3.70
CA SER A 42 11.70 -11.89 -3.80
C SER A 42 12.48 -12.05 -5.11
N SER A 43 12.11 -11.31 -6.15
CA SER A 43 12.83 -11.23 -7.43
C SER A 43 14.09 -10.35 -7.41
N GLY A 44 14.39 -9.70 -6.29
CA GLY A 44 15.46 -8.70 -6.15
C GLY A 44 15.09 -7.30 -6.66
N ALA A 45 13.88 -7.11 -7.21
CA ALA A 45 13.38 -5.81 -7.63
C ALA A 45 13.00 -4.94 -6.42
N LYS A 46 13.22 -3.63 -6.50
CA LYS A 46 12.82 -2.68 -5.44
C LYS A 46 11.43 -2.14 -5.72
N LEU A 47 10.49 -2.45 -4.84
CA LEU A 47 9.15 -1.88 -4.80
C LEU A 47 9.21 -0.59 -3.99
N LYS A 48 9.01 0.56 -4.65
CA LYS A 48 8.85 1.85 -3.99
C LYS A 48 7.39 2.27 -4.06
N TYR A 49 6.79 2.57 -2.92
CA TYR A 49 5.43 3.08 -2.84
C TYR A 49 5.34 4.11 -1.72
N ARG A 50 4.33 4.96 -1.82
CA ARG A 50 4.06 6.00 -0.82
C ARG A 50 2.72 5.73 -0.18
N ILE A 51 2.65 5.84 1.14
CA ILE A 51 1.41 5.87 1.89
C ILE A 51 1.23 7.29 2.41
N LEU A 52 0.08 7.89 2.16
CA LEU A 52 -0.36 9.15 2.75
C LEU A 52 -1.52 8.84 3.67
N MET A 53 -1.40 9.24 4.92
CA MET A 53 -2.45 9.05 5.92
C MET A 53 -3.12 10.39 6.20
N HIS A 54 -4.45 10.41 6.07
CA HIS A 54 -5.28 11.59 6.34
C HIS A 54 -6.45 11.19 7.24
N ASN A 55 -6.31 11.39 8.56
CA ASN A 55 -7.31 11.02 9.57
C ASN A 55 -7.76 9.54 9.50
N TYR A 56 -8.76 9.22 8.67
CA TYR A 56 -9.36 7.90 8.48
C TYR A 56 -9.23 7.37 7.05
N GLU A 57 -8.56 8.13 6.20
CA GLU A 57 -8.27 7.78 4.82
C GLU A 57 -6.80 7.44 4.67
N LEU A 58 -6.54 6.44 3.85
CA LEU A 58 -5.21 6.00 3.51
C LEU A 58 -5.11 5.97 1.99
N ASP A 59 -4.21 6.80 1.46
CA ASP A 59 -3.89 6.90 0.05
C ASP A 59 -2.55 6.19 -0.19
N ILE A 60 -2.56 5.18 -1.05
CA ILE A 60 -1.37 4.43 -1.45
C ILE A 60 -1.07 4.80 -2.89
N VAL A 61 0.18 5.16 -3.16
CA VAL A 61 0.66 5.46 -4.51
C VAL A 61 1.70 4.42 -4.88
N ILE A 62 1.39 3.63 -5.91
CA ILE A 62 2.26 2.56 -6.40
C ILE A 62 2.56 2.81 -7.88
N PRO A 63 3.84 2.88 -8.30
CA PRO A 63 4.18 3.07 -9.70
C PRO A 63 3.75 1.85 -10.53
N ILE A 64 3.23 2.05 -11.74
CA ILE A 64 2.75 0.94 -12.62
C ILE A 64 3.88 -0.09 -12.86
N ARG A 65 5.13 0.38 -12.93
CA ARG A 65 6.32 -0.47 -13.10
C ARG A 65 6.53 -1.48 -11.97
N ALA A 66 6.00 -1.23 -10.77
CA ALA A 66 6.08 -2.15 -9.65
C ALA A 66 5.31 -3.45 -9.88
N PHE A 67 4.26 -3.39 -10.70
CA PHE A 67 3.41 -4.54 -10.97
C PHE A 67 4.05 -5.51 -11.96
N GLY A 68 4.98 -5.07 -12.82
CA GLY A 68 5.66 -5.94 -13.78
C GLY A 68 4.67 -6.76 -14.60
N ASP A 69 4.75 -8.09 -14.50
CA ASP A 69 3.81 -9.06 -15.11
C ASP A 69 2.52 -9.31 -14.30
N MET A 70 2.48 -8.88 -13.03
CA MET A 70 1.29 -9.00 -12.19
C MET A 70 0.23 -7.98 -12.65
N LYS A 71 -0.97 -8.45 -13.02
CA LYS A 71 -2.07 -7.53 -13.33
C LYS A 71 -2.49 -6.76 -12.08
N PHE A 72 -2.54 -5.43 -12.17
CA PHE A 72 -3.01 -4.55 -11.10
C PHE A 72 -4.34 -5.02 -10.49
N SER A 73 -5.34 -5.34 -11.33
CA SER A 73 -6.65 -5.82 -10.85
C SER A 73 -6.56 -7.11 -10.02
N LYS A 74 -5.64 -8.03 -10.37
CA LYS A 74 -5.46 -9.27 -9.60
C LYS A 74 -4.81 -8.99 -8.25
N TRP A 75 -3.83 -8.08 -8.24
CA TRP A 75 -3.22 -7.63 -6.99
C TRP A 75 -4.24 -6.89 -6.11
N LEU A 76 -5.05 -6.02 -6.70
CA LEU A 76 -6.06 -5.23 -5.99
C LEU A 76 -7.08 -6.12 -5.28
N SER A 77 -7.58 -7.17 -5.94
CA SER A 77 -8.50 -8.12 -5.29
C SER A 77 -7.85 -8.88 -4.13
N LEU A 78 -6.57 -9.25 -4.26
CA LEU A 78 -5.83 -9.88 -3.16
C LEU A 78 -5.62 -8.91 -2.00
N PHE A 79 -5.29 -7.66 -2.32
CA PHE A 79 -5.07 -6.58 -1.37
C PHE A 79 -6.35 -6.23 -0.59
N GLU A 80 -7.48 -6.11 -1.29
CA GLU A 80 -8.81 -5.90 -0.69
C GLU A 80 -9.15 -7.03 0.28
N TYR A 81 -9.03 -8.27 -0.17
CA TYR A 81 -9.28 -9.45 0.67
C TYR A 81 -8.44 -9.43 1.95
N GLU A 82 -7.13 -9.20 1.85
CA GLU A 82 -6.23 -9.18 3.01
C GLU A 82 -6.52 -8.00 3.95
N LEU A 83 -6.90 -6.84 3.41
CA LEU A 83 -7.36 -5.70 4.21
C LEU A 83 -8.62 -6.04 5.00
N GLU A 84 -9.65 -6.59 4.35
CA GLU A 84 -10.90 -6.95 5.01
C GLU A 84 -10.68 -8.02 6.09
N GLN A 85 -9.82 -9.01 5.83
CA GLN A 85 -9.45 -10.02 6.83
C GLN A 85 -8.70 -9.43 8.03
N SER A 86 -7.76 -8.50 7.78
CA SER A 86 -6.91 -7.92 8.83
C SER A 86 -7.66 -6.92 9.71
N PHE A 87 -8.62 -6.19 9.13
CA PHE A 87 -9.42 -5.18 9.83
C PHE A 87 -10.81 -5.67 10.23
N MET A 88 -11.22 -6.88 9.84
CA MET A 88 -12.52 -7.49 10.17
C MET A 88 -13.72 -6.59 9.82
N ARG A 89 -13.62 -5.81 8.74
CA ARG A 89 -14.66 -4.88 8.27
C ARG A 89 -14.65 -4.79 6.75
N ASN A 90 -15.80 -4.40 6.20
CA ASN A 90 -15.94 -4.17 4.78
C ASN A 90 -15.22 -2.87 4.40
N ILE A 91 -14.18 -2.98 3.57
CA ILE A 91 -13.34 -1.83 3.21
C ILE A 91 -13.64 -1.44 1.77
N LYS A 92 -14.03 -0.18 1.56
CA LYS A 92 -14.23 0.34 0.22
C LYS A 92 -12.90 0.87 -0.32
N ILE A 93 -12.44 0.27 -1.40
CA ILE A 93 -11.24 0.71 -2.11
C ILE A 93 -11.63 1.50 -3.35
N GLU A 94 -11.09 2.71 -3.46
CA GLU A 94 -11.17 3.53 -4.65
C GLU A 94 -9.82 3.51 -5.35
N THR A 95 -9.82 3.27 -6.66
CA THR A 95 -8.59 3.27 -7.45
C THR A 95 -8.66 4.35 -8.52
N GLN A 96 -7.55 5.06 -8.69
CA GLN A 96 -7.38 6.06 -9.72
C GLN A 96 -6.09 5.75 -10.47
N GLU A 97 -6.21 5.51 -11.77
CA GLU A 97 -5.05 5.37 -12.66
C GLU A 97 -4.54 6.77 -13.04
N GLY A 98 -3.29 7.05 -12.70
CA GLY A 98 -2.56 8.25 -13.07
C GLY A 98 -1.49 7.96 -14.13
N PRO A 99 -0.80 9.00 -14.64
CA PRO A 99 0.28 8.84 -15.62
C PRO A 99 1.51 8.18 -14.97
N GLY A 100 1.56 6.84 -15.01
CA GLY A 100 2.68 6.04 -14.51
C GLY A 100 2.54 5.54 -13.07
N GLU A 101 1.42 5.82 -12.41
CA GLU A 101 1.14 5.42 -11.02
C GLU A 101 -0.32 5.00 -10.85
N TYR A 102 -0.57 4.04 -9.96
CA TYR A 102 -1.87 3.72 -9.42
C TYR A 102 -2.00 4.37 -8.05
N ARG A 103 -3.08 5.11 -7.85
CA ARG A 103 -3.50 5.62 -6.54
C ARG A 103 -4.62 4.76 -6.01
N ILE A 104 -4.46 4.25 -4.81
CA ILE A 104 -5.41 3.40 -4.12
C ILE A 104 -5.80 4.13 -2.84
N ARG A 105 -7.05 4.60 -2.75
CA ARG A 105 -7.60 5.21 -1.55
C ARG A 105 -8.49 4.22 -0.84
N THR A 106 -8.32 4.12 0.47
CA THR A 106 -9.18 3.32 1.34
C THR A 106 -9.64 4.16 2.52
N SER A 107 -10.93 4.05 2.84
CA SER A 107 -11.54 4.69 4.00
C SER A 107 -11.92 3.61 5.02
N PHE A 108 -11.57 3.84 6.28
CA PHE A 108 -11.66 2.87 7.36
C PHE A 108 -12.75 3.22 8.37
#